data_AF-A0A4S4CDU3-F1
#
_entry.id   AF-A0A4S4CDU3-F1
#
_cell.length_a   1.000
_cell.length_b   1.000
_cell.length_c   1.000
_cell.angle_alpha   90.00
_cell.angle_beta   90.00
_cell.angle_gamma   90.00
#
_symmetry.space_group_name_H-M   'P 1'
#
loop_
_entity.id
_entity.type
_entity.pdbx_description
1 polymer ?
#
loop_
_entity_poly.entity_id
_entity_poly.type
_entity_poly.pdbx_seq_one_letter_code
_entity_poly.pdbx_strand_id
1 'polypeptide(L)'
;MPLDAEALAVLAQLAVVEPTRPARPATGEADRPARPQRAPQLPRGARRTGPVDDGHTPATQRLFYALKVPREIAGPLAQAQQKLKGNWRSVRPDQMHVTLAYLPAVPLERVADLKALGQRLAPQFQALDVRLRGTGYFPNEGSPRVWFVKVEAEGLDALAAALRAGIQALGLEIEELPFKGHITLARRKGPAPRVPPLTFDASWHAGSLTLQRSLLQKTGPIYEQAGAYRLREGPGPTAPPPPAPGVSEPGSPEPTPTSHPTQETP
;
A
#
# COMPACT_ATOMS: atom_id res chain seq x y z
N MET A 1 8.29 -21.84 -22.16
CA MET A 1 9.49 -21.37 -21.44
C MET A 1 9.16 -21.41 -19.95
N PRO A 2 9.60 -22.43 -19.20
CA PRO A 2 9.38 -22.47 -17.76
C PRO A 2 10.20 -21.37 -17.06
N LEU A 3 9.71 -20.88 -15.92
CA LEU A 3 10.39 -19.91 -15.07
C LEU A 3 11.56 -20.58 -14.34
N ASP A 4 12.68 -19.86 -14.22
CA ASP A 4 13.92 -20.37 -13.62
C ASP A 4 13.76 -20.79 -12.16
N ALA A 5 14.31 -21.96 -11.83
CA ALA A 5 14.15 -22.60 -10.52
C ALA A 5 14.88 -21.86 -9.38
N GLU A 6 15.85 -20.98 -9.69
CA GLU A 6 16.60 -20.22 -8.69
C GLU A 6 15.75 -19.20 -7.93
N ALA A 7 14.66 -18.70 -8.53
CA ALA A 7 13.79 -17.72 -7.89
C ALA A 7 13.00 -18.28 -6.69
N LEU A 8 12.78 -19.60 -6.62
CA LEU A 8 12.12 -20.26 -5.49
C LEU A 8 13.09 -20.63 -4.35
N ALA A 9 14.39 -20.73 -4.61
CA ALA A 9 15.36 -21.21 -3.63
C ALA A 9 15.60 -20.22 -2.47
N VAL A 10 15.43 -18.92 -2.72
CA VAL A 10 15.71 -17.84 -1.74
C VAL A 10 14.63 -17.72 -0.65
N LEU A 11 13.45 -18.35 -0.81
CA LEU A 11 12.31 -18.24 0.10
C LEU A 11 12.23 -19.34 1.19
N ALA A 12 13.18 -20.28 1.22
CA ALA A 12 13.04 -21.53 1.99
C ALA A 12 13.85 -21.61 3.30
N GLN A 13 14.58 -20.58 3.71
CA GLN A 13 15.36 -20.57 4.97
C GLN A 13 14.98 -19.39 5.87
N LEU A 14 14.93 -19.65 7.19
CA LEU A 14 14.64 -18.76 8.34
C LEU A 14 13.20 -18.77 8.90
N ALA A 15 12.78 -19.89 9.52
CA ALA A 15 11.63 -19.92 10.44
C ALA A 15 11.64 -21.11 11.45
N VAL A 16 12.64 -21.21 12.34
CA VAL A 16 12.53 -22.03 13.57
C VAL A 16 13.21 -21.31 14.74
N VAL A 17 12.42 -20.62 15.57
CA VAL A 17 12.77 -20.26 16.95
C VAL A 17 11.50 -20.31 17.78
N GLU A 18 11.39 -21.27 18.70
CA GLU A 18 10.30 -21.32 19.69
C GLU A 18 10.59 -20.35 20.86
N PRO A 19 9.57 -19.68 21.43
CA PRO A 19 9.76 -18.82 22.58
C PRO A 19 9.76 -19.59 23.91
N THR A 20 10.94 -19.76 24.50
CA THR A 20 11.12 -20.33 25.86
C THR A 20 10.47 -19.43 26.92
N ARG A 21 9.71 -20.03 27.85
CA ARG A 21 8.94 -19.34 28.90
C ARG A 21 9.66 -19.39 30.25
N PRO A 22 10.01 -18.27 30.89
CA PRO A 22 10.46 -18.27 32.29
C PRO A 22 9.28 -18.20 33.28
N ALA A 23 9.45 -18.84 34.44
CA ALA A 23 8.44 -18.96 35.49
C ALA A 23 8.50 -17.81 36.51
N ARG A 24 7.39 -17.62 37.25
CA ARG A 24 7.32 -16.79 38.46
C ARG A 24 7.90 -17.53 39.68
N PRO A 25 8.46 -16.79 40.64
CA PRO A 25 8.21 -17.01 42.06
C PRO A 25 7.32 -15.90 42.66
N ALA A 26 6.89 -16.09 43.90
CA ALA A 26 5.92 -15.22 44.59
C ALA A 26 6.42 -14.76 45.96
N THR A 27 5.82 -13.66 46.45
CA THR A 27 5.69 -13.23 47.87
C THR A 27 6.95 -12.93 48.70
N GLY A 28 6.91 -11.78 49.39
CA GLY A 28 7.87 -11.33 50.41
C GLY A 28 7.46 -9.93 50.91
N GLU A 29 7.31 -9.76 52.22
CA GLU A 29 6.62 -8.62 52.85
C GLU A 29 7.58 -7.52 53.34
N ALA A 30 7.00 -6.42 53.84
CA ALA A 30 7.60 -5.14 54.18
C ALA A 30 8.79 -5.14 55.16
N ASP A 31 9.68 -4.14 55.01
CA ASP A 31 10.03 -3.22 56.12
C ASP A 31 10.59 -1.86 55.64
N ARG A 32 10.42 -0.82 56.46
CA ARG A 32 11.04 0.53 56.40
C ARG A 32 10.95 1.13 57.81
N PRO A 33 12.07 1.54 58.44
CA PRO A 33 12.66 2.86 58.16
C PRO A 33 14.23 2.77 58.13
N ALA A 34 15.07 3.81 58.16
CA ALA A 34 14.96 5.24 58.48
C ALA A 34 16.02 6.08 57.72
N ARG A 35 16.02 7.41 57.93
CA ARG A 35 17.03 8.39 57.45
C ARG A 35 17.63 9.09 58.69
N PRO A 36 18.96 9.26 58.79
CA PRO A 36 19.59 10.56 58.44
C PRO A 36 21.01 10.35 57.81
N GLN A 37 21.93 11.29 57.61
CA GLN A 37 22.02 12.75 57.83
C GLN A 37 22.37 13.50 56.50
N ARG A 38 23.51 14.24 56.47
CA ARG A 38 24.22 14.87 55.35
C ARG A 38 25.73 14.75 55.64
N ALA A 39 26.56 14.69 54.60
CA ALA A 39 28.02 14.85 54.67
C ALA A 39 28.48 15.86 53.58
N PRO A 40 29.67 16.48 53.68
CA PRO A 40 29.95 17.79 53.07
C PRO A 40 30.36 17.77 51.59
N GLN A 41 30.25 18.94 50.95
CA GLN A 41 30.71 19.18 49.58
C GLN A 41 32.24 19.34 49.52
N LEU A 42 32.85 18.85 48.43
CA LEU A 42 34.26 19.09 48.08
C LEU A 42 34.33 19.83 46.71
N PRO A 43 35.41 20.61 46.46
CA PRO A 43 35.42 21.62 45.40
C PRO A 43 35.75 21.09 44.00
N ARG A 44 35.63 22.02 43.02
CA ARG A 44 35.79 21.84 41.58
C ARG A 44 37.15 21.27 41.17
N GLY A 45 37.16 20.49 40.08
CA GLY A 45 38.22 20.62 39.05
C GLY A 45 38.92 19.35 38.58
N ALA A 46 38.29 18.57 37.70
CA ALA A 46 39.00 17.67 36.78
C ALA A 46 38.25 17.58 35.45
N ARG A 47 38.74 18.29 34.41
CA ARG A 47 38.20 18.15 33.05
C ARG A 47 38.63 16.80 32.48
N ARG A 48 37.73 15.83 32.41
CA ARG A 48 37.87 14.71 31.47
C ARG A 48 37.26 15.13 30.14
N THR A 49 38.09 15.69 29.26
CA THR A 49 37.75 15.86 27.84
C THR A 49 37.82 14.49 27.16
N GLY A 50 36.78 13.68 27.34
CA GLY A 50 36.42 12.71 26.31
C GLY A 50 35.88 13.46 25.08
N PRO A 51 35.74 12.78 23.92
CA PRO A 51 34.94 13.33 22.85
C PRO A 51 33.54 13.59 23.40
N VAL A 52 33.07 14.83 23.29
CA VAL A 52 31.62 15.05 23.30
C VAL A 52 31.13 14.41 22.02
N ASP A 53 30.50 13.24 22.18
CA ASP A 53 29.52 12.78 21.22
C ASP A 53 28.38 13.79 21.27
N ASP A 54 28.48 14.82 20.42
CA ASP A 54 27.43 15.80 20.21
C ASP A 54 26.24 15.04 19.63
N GLY A 55 25.39 14.52 20.53
CA GLY A 55 24.33 13.52 20.32
C GLY A 55 23.22 14.00 19.38
N HIS A 56 23.61 14.27 18.15
CA HIS A 56 22.79 14.74 17.07
C HIS A 56 22.09 13.53 16.47
N THR A 57 20.97 13.13 17.08
CA THR A 57 20.03 12.21 16.43
C THR A 57 19.78 12.75 15.02
N PRO A 58 20.21 12.05 13.95
CA PRO A 58 20.13 12.58 12.61
C PRO A 58 18.66 12.87 12.28
N ALA A 59 18.40 13.99 11.60
CA ALA A 59 17.03 14.37 11.28
C ALA A 59 16.35 13.25 10.48
N THR A 60 15.18 12.81 10.93
CA THR A 60 14.44 11.71 10.28
C THR A 60 13.17 12.20 9.60
N GLN A 61 12.71 11.44 8.61
CA GLN A 61 11.45 11.67 7.91
C GLN A 61 10.60 10.40 7.89
N ARG A 62 9.28 10.59 7.90
CA ARG A 62 8.30 9.52 7.66
C ARG A 62 8.15 9.34 6.17
N LEU A 63 8.53 8.19 5.64
CA LEU A 63 8.44 7.86 4.22
C LEU A 63 7.54 6.64 4.00
N PHE A 64 6.96 6.50 2.82
CA PHE A 64 6.26 5.29 2.44
C PHE A 64 6.21 5.08 0.94
N TYR A 65 6.18 3.82 0.53
CA TYR A 65 5.87 3.42 -0.84
C TYR A 65 4.38 3.25 -1.02
N ALA A 66 3.85 3.75 -2.14
CA ALA A 66 2.44 3.62 -2.45
C ALA A 66 2.12 3.61 -3.96
N LEU A 67 1.01 2.96 -4.28
CA LEU A 67 0.28 3.19 -5.53
C LEU A 67 -0.68 4.36 -5.33
N LYS A 68 -0.70 5.29 -6.29
CA LYS A 68 -1.67 6.40 -6.32
C LYS A 68 -3.05 5.88 -6.73
N VAL A 69 -4.09 6.41 -6.09
CA VAL A 69 -5.49 6.20 -6.48
C VAL A 69 -5.90 7.38 -7.38
N PRO A 70 -6.38 7.13 -8.62
CA PRO A 70 -6.75 8.20 -9.53
C PRO A 70 -8.13 8.78 -9.18
N ARG A 71 -8.48 9.94 -9.74
CA ARG A 71 -9.61 10.76 -9.29
C ARG A 71 -10.95 10.06 -9.46
N GLU A 72 -11.10 9.31 -10.54
CA GLU A 72 -12.25 8.50 -10.90
C GLU A 72 -12.53 7.36 -9.91
N ILE A 73 -11.50 6.87 -9.21
CA ILE A 73 -11.65 5.90 -8.11
C ILE A 73 -11.84 6.62 -6.76
N ALA A 74 -11.10 7.70 -6.51
CA ALA A 74 -11.20 8.46 -5.27
C ALA A 74 -12.57 9.17 -5.10
N GLY A 75 -13.24 9.55 -6.20
CA GLY A 75 -14.55 10.22 -6.19
C GLY A 75 -15.67 9.36 -5.56
N PRO A 76 -15.96 8.15 -6.08
CA PRO A 76 -16.93 7.23 -5.48
C PRO A 76 -16.60 6.86 -4.03
N LEU A 77 -15.31 6.70 -3.70
CA LEU A 77 -14.86 6.46 -2.32
C LEU A 77 -15.17 7.66 -1.41
N ALA A 78 -15.02 8.89 -1.90
CA ALA A 78 -15.38 10.11 -1.17
C ALA A 78 -16.91 10.28 -1.00
N GLN A 79 -17.71 9.84 -1.99
CA GLN A 79 -19.16 9.78 -1.83
C GLN A 79 -19.55 8.77 -0.73
N ALA A 80 -18.89 7.61 -0.66
CA ALA A 80 -19.13 6.64 0.40
C ALA A 80 -18.78 7.18 1.81
N GLN A 81 -17.79 8.06 1.93
CA GLN A 81 -17.47 8.75 3.19
C GLN A 81 -18.62 9.63 3.72
N GLN A 82 -19.57 10.07 2.88
CA GLN A 82 -20.75 10.83 3.34
C GLN A 82 -21.65 10.03 4.28
N LYS A 83 -21.51 8.69 4.32
CA LYS A 83 -22.24 7.81 5.26
C LYS A 83 -21.63 7.81 6.68
N LEU A 84 -20.47 8.43 6.89
CA LEU A 84 -19.80 8.49 8.19
C LEU A 84 -20.55 9.42 9.16
N LYS A 85 -20.66 9.00 10.42
CA LYS A 85 -21.28 9.78 11.51
C LYS A 85 -20.37 9.81 12.74
N GLY A 86 -20.45 10.87 13.54
CA GLY A 86 -19.64 11.02 14.76
C GLY A 86 -18.15 11.22 14.48
N ASN A 87 -17.29 10.74 15.37
CA ASN A 87 -15.85 11.07 15.40
C ASN A 87 -14.97 10.31 14.38
N TRP A 88 -15.44 10.16 13.14
CA TRP A 88 -14.60 9.75 12.02
C TRP A 88 -13.94 10.98 11.38
N ARG A 89 -12.66 10.85 10.99
CA ARG A 89 -11.96 11.80 10.13
C ARG A 89 -11.69 11.13 8.79
N SER A 90 -12.38 11.56 7.76
CA SER A 90 -12.20 11.11 6.37
C SER A 90 -10.79 11.42 5.88
N VAL A 91 -10.20 10.49 5.12
CA VAL A 91 -9.01 10.76 4.30
C VAL A 91 -9.46 11.55 3.08
N ARG A 92 -8.78 12.65 2.76
CA ARG A 92 -9.15 13.46 1.59
C ARG A 92 -8.88 12.68 0.29
N PRO A 93 -9.61 12.92 -0.81
CA PRO A 93 -9.40 12.21 -2.07
C PRO A 93 -7.96 12.29 -2.60
N ASP A 94 -7.31 13.45 -2.46
CA ASP A 94 -5.90 13.68 -2.84
C ASP A 94 -4.88 12.88 -2.01
N GLN A 95 -5.34 12.28 -0.90
CA GLN A 95 -4.52 11.49 0.02
C GLN A 95 -4.83 10.00 -0.02
N MET A 96 -5.78 9.55 -0.84
CA MET A 96 -6.08 8.13 -1.01
C MET A 96 -4.96 7.43 -1.78
N HIS A 97 -4.45 6.35 -1.20
CA HIS A 97 -3.35 5.57 -1.74
C HIS A 97 -3.39 4.14 -1.20
N VAL A 98 -2.70 3.21 -1.88
CA VAL A 98 -2.45 1.85 -1.38
C VAL A 98 -1.03 1.82 -0.81
N THR A 99 -0.87 1.75 0.51
CA THR A 99 0.44 1.75 1.18
C THR A 99 1.10 0.37 1.11
N LEU A 100 2.27 0.26 0.48
CA LEU A 100 3.00 -1.00 0.29
C LEU A 100 3.98 -1.27 1.45
N ALA A 101 4.75 -0.24 1.81
CA ALA A 101 5.68 -0.23 2.94
C ALA A 101 5.71 1.16 3.58
N TYR A 102 5.60 1.24 4.91
CA TYR A 102 5.68 2.48 5.69
C TYR A 102 6.92 2.45 6.57
N LEU A 103 7.68 3.55 6.56
CA LEU A 103 8.94 3.74 7.26
C LEU A 103 8.77 4.92 8.23
N PRO A 104 8.67 4.69 9.55
CA PRO A 104 8.32 5.73 10.53
C PRO A 104 9.43 6.77 10.75
N ALA A 105 10.69 6.39 10.55
CA ALA A 105 11.86 7.25 10.75
C ALA A 105 13.00 6.83 9.82
N VAL A 106 13.22 7.60 8.75
CA VAL A 106 14.33 7.43 7.81
C VAL A 106 15.29 8.62 7.94
N PRO A 107 16.58 8.43 8.25
CA PRO A 107 17.57 9.51 8.26
C PRO A 107 17.70 10.18 6.89
N LEU A 108 17.94 11.50 6.84
CA LEU A 108 17.93 12.28 5.59
C LEU A 108 18.88 11.73 4.53
N GLU A 109 20.07 11.31 4.94
CA GLU A 109 21.12 10.74 4.11
C GLU A 109 20.71 9.40 3.47
N ARG A 110 19.83 8.63 4.12
CA ARG A 110 19.35 7.32 3.63
C ARG A 110 18.18 7.43 2.63
N VAL A 111 17.65 8.64 2.39
CA VAL A 111 16.56 8.85 1.43
C VAL A 111 17.00 8.56 -0.01
N ALA A 112 18.28 8.75 -0.34
CA ALA A 112 18.84 8.42 -1.65
C ALA A 112 18.78 6.90 -1.94
N ASP A 113 19.10 6.07 -0.94
CA ASP A 113 19.05 4.60 -1.07
C ASP A 113 17.65 4.09 -1.38
N LEU A 114 16.64 4.68 -0.74
CA LEU A 114 15.24 4.40 -1.06
C LEU A 114 14.94 4.81 -2.51
N LYS A 115 15.36 6.00 -2.96
CA LYS A 115 15.14 6.38 -4.37
C LYS A 115 15.78 5.40 -5.35
N ALA A 116 16.99 4.92 -5.06
CA ALA A 116 17.67 3.90 -5.85
C ALA A 116 16.96 2.54 -5.80
N LEU A 117 16.42 2.13 -4.65
CA LEU A 117 15.62 0.92 -4.49
C LEU A 117 14.35 0.95 -5.37
N GLY A 118 13.60 2.05 -5.32
CA GLY A 118 12.40 2.24 -6.16
C GLY A 118 12.74 2.22 -7.65
N GLN A 119 13.82 2.89 -8.05
CA GLN A 119 14.30 2.92 -9.44
C GLN A 119 14.73 1.52 -9.95
N ARG A 120 15.34 0.69 -9.09
CA ARG A 120 15.81 -0.66 -9.43
C ARG A 120 14.69 -1.70 -9.43
N LEU A 121 13.71 -1.60 -8.52
CA LEU A 121 12.63 -2.58 -8.39
C LEU A 121 11.48 -2.34 -9.37
N ALA A 122 11.06 -1.10 -9.61
CA ALA A 122 9.87 -0.82 -10.41
C ALA A 122 9.90 -1.44 -11.83
N PRO A 123 11.02 -1.44 -12.58
CA PRO A 123 11.10 -2.09 -13.88
C PRO A 123 11.04 -3.63 -13.85
N GLN A 124 11.07 -4.27 -12.68
CA GLN A 124 10.97 -5.72 -12.57
C GLN A 124 9.51 -6.18 -12.58
N PHE A 125 8.61 -5.37 -12.04
CA PHE A 125 7.18 -5.65 -11.92
C PHE A 125 6.38 -5.11 -13.12
N GLN A 126 5.30 -5.82 -13.45
CA GLN A 126 4.29 -5.32 -14.38
C GLN A 126 3.39 -4.29 -13.68
N ALA A 127 2.80 -3.39 -14.46
CA ALA A 127 1.73 -2.52 -14.03
C ALA A 127 0.51 -3.35 -13.60
N LEU A 128 -0.23 -2.84 -12.61
CA LEU A 128 -1.19 -3.65 -11.84
C LEU A 128 -2.63 -3.22 -12.13
N ASP A 129 -3.49 -4.14 -12.55
CA ASP A 129 -4.94 -3.91 -12.65
C ASP A 129 -5.61 -4.07 -11.28
N VAL A 130 -5.58 -2.99 -10.50
CA VAL A 130 -6.04 -2.98 -9.12
C VAL A 130 -7.55 -2.86 -9.07
N ARG A 131 -8.22 -3.77 -8.35
CA ARG A 131 -9.67 -3.82 -8.20
C ARG A 131 -10.06 -3.48 -6.77
N LEU A 132 -11.08 -2.63 -6.61
CA LEU A 132 -11.73 -2.43 -5.32
C LEU A 132 -12.63 -3.62 -4.97
N ARG A 133 -12.86 -3.83 -3.67
CA ARG A 133 -13.72 -4.88 -3.12
C ARG A 133 -14.59 -4.34 -1.98
N GLY A 134 -14.92 -5.19 -1.00
CA GLY A 134 -15.67 -4.81 0.19
C GLY A 134 -14.89 -3.90 1.15
N THR A 135 -15.60 -3.09 1.92
CA THR A 135 -15.03 -2.31 3.04
C THR A 135 -14.73 -3.18 4.26
N GLY A 136 -13.76 -2.75 5.08
CA GLY A 136 -13.40 -3.39 6.34
C GLY A 136 -12.90 -2.41 7.40
N TYR A 137 -12.51 -2.95 8.56
CA TYR A 137 -12.03 -2.21 9.71
C TYR A 137 -10.71 -2.76 10.26
N PHE A 138 -9.83 -1.88 10.74
CA PHE A 138 -8.66 -2.26 11.56
C PHE A 138 -8.74 -1.64 12.97
N PRO A 139 -8.64 -2.45 14.04
CA PRO A 139 -8.88 -3.90 14.05
C PRO A 139 -10.31 -4.23 13.59
N ASN A 140 -10.53 -5.48 13.14
CA ASN A 140 -11.85 -5.91 12.67
C ASN A 140 -12.86 -6.01 13.83
N GLU A 141 -12.38 -6.47 14.98
CA GLU A 141 -13.17 -6.67 16.20
C GLU A 141 -12.96 -5.56 17.22
N GLY A 142 -13.87 -5.47 18.18
CA GLY A 142 -13.86 -4.42 19.19
C GLY A 142 -13.92 -3.02 18.58
N SER A 143 -12.88 -2.22 18.86
CA SER A 143 -12.89 -0.76 18.74
C SER A 143 -12.12 -0.28 17.49
N PRO A 144 -12.77 -0.14 16.31
CA PRO A 144 -12.07 0.12 15.06
C PRO A 144 -11.40 1.50 15.04
N ARG A 145 -10.14 1.54 14.59
CA ARG A 145 -9.35 2.78 14.43
C ARG A 145 -9.33 3.26 12.99
N VAL A 146 -9.49 2.37 12.03
CA VAL A 146 -9.43 2.63 10.59
C VAL A 146 -10.65 2.00 9.91
N TRP A 147 -11.29 2.72 9.00
CA TRP A 147 -12.22 2.21 8.00
C TRP A 147 -11.53 2.27 6.63
N PHE A 148 -11.63 1.22 5.84
CA PHE A 148 -10.93 1.08 4.56
C PHE A 148 -11.76 0.34 3.53
N VAL A 149 -11.39 0.46 2.25
CA VAL A 149 -11.80 -0.45 1.17
C VAL A 149 -10.66 -1.43 0.88
N LYS A 150 -10.96 -2.72 0.74
CA LYS A 150 -9.99 -3.74 0.32
C LYS A 150 -9.63 -3.52 -1.16
N VAL A 151 -8.38 -3.80 -1.52
CA VAL A 151 -7.95 -3.83 -2.92
C VAL A 151 -7.21 -5.13 -3.23
N GLU A 152 -7.37 -5.61 -4.45
CA GLU A 152 -6.76 -6.84 -4.96
C GLU A 152 -6.14 -6.57 -6.33
N ALA A 153 -4.94 -7.10 -6.59
CA ALA A 153 -4.33 -7.16 -7.92
C ALA A 153 -3.33 -8.31 -7.97
N GLU A 154 -3.18 -8.95 -9.13
CA GLU A 154 -2.10 -9.92 -9.33
C GLU A 154 -0.74 -9.22 -9.19
N GLY A 155 0.19 -9.81 -8.43
CA GLY A 155 1.51 -9.23 -8.18
C GLY A 155 1.57 -8.10 -7.13
N LEU A 156 0.44 -7.64 -6.57
CA LEU A 156 0.44 -6.57 -5.56
C LEU A 156 1.21 -6.95 -4.29
N ASP A 157 0.91 -8.12 -3.73
CA ASP A 157 1.59 -8.65 -2.54
C ASP A 157 3.07 -8.95 -2.80
N ALA A 158 3.41 -9.41 -4.01
CA ALA A 158 4.80 -9.64 -4.42
C ALA A 158 5.60 -8.32 -4.51
N LEU A 159 5.01 -7.26 -5.07
CA LEU A 159 5.61 -5.92 -5.09
C LEU A 159 5.81 -5.37 -3.67
N ALA A 160 4.81 -5.53 -2.80
CA ALA A 160 4.90 -5.12 -1.40
C ALA A 160 5.99 -5.89 -0.64
N ALA A 161 6.09 -7.21 -0.85
CA ALA A 161 7.11 -8.07 -0.25
C ALA A 161 8.53 -7.69 -0.72
N ALA A 162 8.73 -7.52 -2.03
CA ALA A 162 10.02 -7.13 -2.60
C ALA A 162 10.50 -5.76 -2.12
N LEU A 163 9.59 -4.78 -1.99
CA LEU A 163 9.90 -3.48 -1.39
C LEU A 163 10.31 -3.62 0.08
N ARG A 164 9.56 -4.39 0.88
CA ARG A 164 9.86 -4.61 2.31
C ARG A 164 11.21 -5.30 2.51
N ALA A 165 11.47 -6.39 1.80
CA ALA A 165 12.76 -7.09 1.83
C ALA A 165 13.91 -6.18 1.38
N GLY A 166 13.70 -5.38 0.33
CA GLY A 166 14.69 -4.40 -0.14
C GLY A 166 14.98 -3.28 0.87
N ILE A 167 14.00 -2.84 1.67
CA ILE A 167 14.20 -1.86 2.74
C ILE A 167 14.93 -2.49 3.93
N GLN A 168 14.56 -3.73 4.30
CA GLN A 168 15.24 -4.47 5.37
C GLN A 168 16.72 -4.74 5.03
N ALA A 169 17.02 -5.08 3.76
CA ALA A 169 18.40 -5.24 3.28
C ALA A 169 19.23 -3.93 3.31
N LEU A 170 18.58 -2.75 3.35
CA LEU A 170 19.23 -1.46 3.56
C LEU A 170 19.45 -1.13 5.06
N GLY A 171 19.05 -2.02 5.98
CA GLY A 171 19.12 -1.81 7.41
C GLY A 171 18.14 -0.75 7.92
N LEU A 172 16.99 -0.56 7.25
CA LEU A 172 15.99 0.44 7.61
C LEU A 172 14.75 -0.21 8.22
N GLU A 173 14.20 0.39 9.27
CA GLU A 173 12.99 -0.07 9.94
C GLU A 173 11.72 0.16 9.10
N ILE A 174 10.82 -0.83 9.15
CA ILE A 174 9.48 -0.79 8.53
C ILE A 174 8.40 -1.13 9.56
N GLU A 175 7.16 -0.75 9.28
CA GLU A 175 6.01 -1.27 10.01
C GLU A 175 5.84 -2.79 9.74
N GLU A 176 6.07 -3.60 10.77
CA GLU A 176 6.10 -5.08 10.68
C GLU A 176 4.74 -5.75 10.45
N LEU A 177 3.63 -4.98 10.47
CA LEU A 177 2.31 -5.55 10.27
C LEU A 177 2.20 -6.23 8.88
N PRO A 178 1.61 -7.44 8.78
CA PRO A 178 1.41 -8.13 7.52
C PRO A 178 0.73 -7.22 6.49
N PHE A 179 1.27 -7.19 5.27
CA PHE A 179 0.66 -6.43 4.19
C PHE A 179 -0.76 -6.93 3.91
N LYS A 180 -1.68 -5.99 3.72
CA LYS A 180 -3.06 -6.22 3.31
C LYS A 180 -3.45 -5.10 2.36
N GLY A 181 -3.73 -5.41 1.10
CA GLY A 181 -4.15 -4.44 0.10
C GLY A 181 -5.38 -3.65 0.56
N HIS A 182 -5.22 -2.36 0.84
CA HIS A 182 -6.32 -1.49 1.23
C HIS A 182 -6.06 -0.02 0.89
N ILE A 183 -7.15 0.75 0.75
CA ILE A 183 -7.14 2.22 0.77
C ILE A 183 -7.84 2.66 2.04
N THR A 184 -7.15 3.42 2.90
CA THR A 184 -7.78 3.98 4.11
C THR A 184 -8.79 5.06 3.73
N LEU A 185 -10.05 4.88 4.13
CA LEU A 185 -11.14 5.83 3.90
C LEU A 185 -11.33 6.78 5.07
N ALA A 186 -11.22 6.31 6.32
CA ALA A 186 -11.35 7.18 7.49
C ALA A 186 -10.57 6.64 8.69
N ARG A 187 -10.17 7.55 9.59
CA ARG A 187 -9.54 7.22 10.88
C ARG A 187 -10.41 7.73 12.03
N ARG A 188 -10.67 6.88 13.02
CA ARG A 188 -11.55 7.21 14.16
C ARG A 188 -10.76 7.99 15.22
N LYS A 189 -11.35 9.05 15.76
CA LYS A 189 -10.76 9.93 16.78
C LYS A 189 -11.51 9.96 18.13
N GLY A 190 -12.62 9.24 18.23
CA GLY A 190 -13.44 9.10 19.44
C GLY A 190 -14.55 8.07 19.20
N PRO A 191 -15.60 8.03 20.03
CA PRO A 191 -16.79 7.22 19.77
C PRO A 191 -17.41 7.58 18.42
N ALA A 192 -17.66 6.57 17.59
CA ALA A 192 -18.34 6.69 16.31
C ALA A 192 -18.91 5.32 15.90
N PRO A 193 -20.12 5.25 15.32
CA PRO A 193 -20.70 4.00 14.83
C PRO A 193 -19.91 3.43 13.65
N ARG A 194 -20.07 2.12 13.41
CA ARG A 194 -19.65 1.49 12.15
C ARG A 194 -20.60 1.91 11.03
N VAL A 195 -20.08 1.95 9.80
CA VAL A 195 -20.85 2.06 8.56
C VAL A 195 -21.23 0.63 8.14
N PRO A 196 -22.43 0.38 7.59
CA PRO A 196 -22.75 -0.90 6.97
C PRO A 196 -21.71 -1.30 5.91
N PRO A 197 -21.44 -2.60 5.70
CA PRO A 197 -20.53 -3.03 4.65
C PRO A 197 -20.93 -2.48 3.27
N LEU A 198 -19.97 -1.93 2.55
CA LEU A 198 -20.12 -1.48 1.18
C LEU A 198 -19.22 -2.32 0.27
N THR A 199 -19.65 -2.54 -0.96
CA THR A 199 -18.84 -3.11 -2.05
C THR A 199 -18.66 -2.07 -3.15
N PHE A 200 -17.55 -2.17 -3.86
CA PHE A 200 -17.25 -1.37 -5.04
C PHE A 200 -16.83 -2.32 -6.16
N ASP A 201 -17.35 -2.10 -7.36
CA ASP A 201 -16.94 -2.80 -8.57
C ASP A 201 -16.31 -1.79 -9.53
N ALA A 202 -15.09 -1.38 -9.16
CA ALA A 202 -14.29 -0.41 -9.90
C ALA A 202 -12.82 -0.82 -9.84
N SER A 203 -12.11 -0.60 -10.93
CA SER A 203 -10.70 -0.93 -11.08
C SER A 203 -9.94 0.19 -11.77
N TRP A 204 -8.62 0.21 -11.59
CA TRP A 204 -7.74 1.10 -12.34
C TRP A 204 -6.41 0.44 -12.65
N HIS A 205 -5.79 0.91 -13.73
CA HIS A 205 -4.46 0.48 -14.13
C HIS A 205 -3.39 1.30 -13.39
N ALA A 206 -2.62 0.66 -12.52
CA ALA A 206 -1.57 1.28 -11.73
C ALA A 206 -0.20 1.11 -12.40
N GLY A 207 0.16 2.02 -13.31
CA GLY A 207 1.45 2.03 -14.03
C GLY A 207 2.64 2.65 -13.28
N SER A 208 2.47 3.10 -12.02
CA SER A 208 3.55 3.75 -11.27
C SER A 208 3.54 3.47 -9.77
N LEU A 209 4.72 3.11 -9.26
CA LEU A 209 5.09 3.12 -7.86
C LEU A 209 5.56 4.53 -7.45
N THR A 210 5.17 5.01 -6.28
CA THR A 210 5.66 6.30 -5.75
C THR A 210 6.27 6.17 -4.37
N LEU A 211 7.29 6.99 -4.09
CA LEU A 211 7.82 7.22 -2.75
C LEU A 211 7.29 8.56 -2.25
N GLN A 212 6.60 8.53 -1.11
CA GLN A 212 5.92 9.68 -0.51
C GLN A 212 6.56 10.04 0.83
N ARG A 213 6.62 11.33 1.14
CA ARG A 213 7.01 11.89 2.43
C ARG A 213 5.77 12.37 3.18
N SER A 214 5.65 11.98 4.44
CA SER A 214 4.54 12.36 5.33
C SER A 214 4.96 13.47 6.30
N LEU A 215 4.49 14.69 6.02
CA LEU A 215 4.67 15.83 6.92
C LEU A 215 3.44 15.98 7.82
N LEU A 216 3.65 16.00 9.14
CA LEU A 216 2.56 16.22 10.09
C LEU A 216 2.25 17.71 10.25
N GLN A 217 0.99 18.09 10.03
CA GLN A 217 0.46 19.42 10.30
C GLN A 217 -0.71 19.36 11.29
N LYS A 218 -1.12 20.52 11.83
CA LYS A 218 -2.26 20.63 12.77
C LYS A 218 -3.57 20.09 12.19
N THR A 219 -3.76 20.21 10.88
CA THR A 219 -4.94 19.76 10.11
C THR A 219 -4.91 18.27 9.74
N GLY A 220 -3.77 17.60 9.90
CA GLY A 220 -3.52 16.22 9.45
C GLY A 220 -2.16 16.09 8.78
N PRO A 221 -1.81 14.91 8.25
CA PRO A 221 -0.64 14.79 7.38
C PRO A 221 -0.87 15.52 6.06
N ILE A 222 0.20 16.00 5.44
CA ILE A 222 0.28 16.26 3.98
C ILE A 222 1.33 15.34 3.37
N TYR A 223 1.17 15.01 2.09
CA TYR A 223 2.05 14.09 1.37
C TYR A 223 2.79 14.81 0.24
N GLU A 224 4.12 14.71 0.26
CA GLU A 224 5.00 15.22 -0.80
C GLU A 224 5.62 14.05 -1.56
N GLN A 225 5.60 14.08 -2.90
CA GLN A 225 6.20 13.02 -3.70
C GLN A 225 7.73 13.17 -3.71
N ALA A 226 8.44 12.26 -3.04
CA ALA A 226 9.90 12.21 -3.03
C ALA A 226 10.48 11.48 -4.26
N GLY A 227 9.69 10.61 -4.90
CA GLY A 227 10.03 9.92 -6.15
C GLY A 227 8.83 9.23 -6.80
N ALA A 228 8.93 8.96 -8.09
CA ALA A 228 7.96 8.17 -8.86
C ALA A 228 8.72 7.31 -9.88
N TYR A 229 8.28 6.06 -10.01
CA TYR A 229 8.94 5.02 -10.78
C TYR A 229 7.89 4.33 -11.64
N ARG A 230 8.18 4.12 -12.93
CA ARG A 230 7.28 3.45 -13.85
C ARG A 230 7.39 1.92 -13.67
N LEU A 231 6.26 1.25 -13.53
CA LEU A 231 6.17 -0.21 -13.63
C LEU A 231 6.19 -0.59 -15.11
N ARG A 232 6.63 -1.79 -15.49
CA ARG A 232 6.57 -2.20 -16.90
C ARG A 232 5.12 -2.34 -17.34
N GLU A 233 4.76 -1.76 -18.47
CA GLU A 233 3.52 -2.15 -19.15
C GLU A 233 3.57 -3.67 -19.39
N GLY A 234 2.47 -4.37 -19.08
CA GLY A 234 2.30 -5.75 -19.53
C GLY A 234 2.10 -5.81 -21.05
N PRO A 235 1.96 -7.01 -21.65
CA PRO A 235 1.25 -7.09 -22.92
C PRO A 235 -0.13 -6.45 -22.70
N GLY A 236 -0.41 -5.37 -23.42
CA GLY A 236 -1.69 -4.67 -23.31
C GLY A 236 -2.86 -5.62 -23.58
N PRO A 237 -4.11 -5.26 -23.19
CA PRO A 237 -5.27 -6.11 -23.43
C PRO A 237 -5.30 -6.49 -24.90
N THR A 238 -5.13 -7.78 -25.18
CA THR A 238 -5.12 -8.30 -26.54
C THR A 238 -6.39 -7.82 -27.21
N ALA A 239 -6.25 -7.01 -28.27
CA ALA A 239 -7.40 -6.57 -29.03
C ALA A 239 -8.22 -7.81 -29.40
N PRO A 240 -9.56 -7.79 -29.26
CA PRO A 240 -10.37 -8.94 -29.65
C PRO A 240 -9.98 -9.31 -31.09
N PRO A 241 -9.77 -10.60 -31.39
CA PRO A 241 -9.38 -11.00 -32.73
C PRO A 241 -10.38 -10.39 -33.72
N PRO A 242 -9.91 -9.84 -34.85
CA PRO A 242 -10.83 -9.27 -35.84
C PRO A 242 -11.90 -10.32 -36.16
N PRO A 243 -13.19 -9.93 -36.28
CA PRO A 243 -14.24 -10.88 -36.57
C PRO A 243 -13.83 -11.69 -37.80
N ALA A 244 -13.95 -13.02 -37.69
CA ALA A 244 -13.53 -13.91 -38.77
C ALA A 244 -14.17 -13.44 -40.09
N PRO A 245 -13.43 -13.42 -41.21
CA PRO A 245 -13.96 -12.95 -42.48
C PRO A 245 -15.25 -13.70 -42.76
N GLY A 246 -16.34 -12.93 -42.96
CA GLY A 246 -17.69 -13.45 -42.91
C GLY A 246 -17.87 -14.65 -43.83
N VAL A 247 -18.46 -15.71 -43.30
CA VAL A 247 -18.94 -16.81 -44.12
C VAL A 247 -20.01 -16.22 -45.04
N SER A 248 -19.68 -16.07 -46.33
CA SER A 248 -20.64 -15.63 -47.33
C SER A 248 -21.78 -16.62 -47.39
N GLU A 249 -22.99 -16.22 -47.00
CA GLU A 249 -24.19 -17.03 -47.20
C GLU A 249 -24.37 -17.30 -48.71
N PRO A 250 -24.69 -18.54 -49.11
CA PRO A 250 -24.92 -18.86 -50.51
C PRO A 250 -26.19 -18.16 -51.02
N GLY A 251 -26.11 -17.59 -52.23
CA GLY A 251 -27.17 -16.76 -52.79
C GLY A 251 -28.50 -17.48 -52.96
N SER A 252 -29.59 -16.76 -52.67
CA SER A 252 -30.94 -17.10 -53.15
C SER A 252 -31.14 -16.64 -54.60
N PRO A 253 -32.01 -17.30 -55.38
CA PRO A 253 -31.95 -17.29 -56.84
C PRO A 253 -32.58 -16.09 -57.54
N GLU A 254 -32.25 -16.04 -58.84
CA GLU A 254 -32.55 -15.06 -59.88
C GLU A 254 -34.05 -14.71 -60.08
N PRO A 255 -34.40 -13.45 -60.44
CA PRO A 255 -35.77 -13.07 -60.78
C PRO A 255 -36.16 -13.49 -62.21
N THR A 256 -37.32 -14.13 -62.35
CA THR A 256 -37.88 -14.58 -63.63
C THR A 256 -38.24 -13.40 -64.56
N PRO A 257 -37.89 -13.42 -65.86
CA PRO A 257 -38.26 -12.37 -66.80
C PRO A 257 -39.70 -12.52 -67.31
N THR A 258 -40.51 -11.46 -67.16
CA THR A 258 -41.83 -11.33 -67.79
C THR A 258 -41.67 -11.00 -69.28
N SER A 259 -41.99 -11.94 -70.16
CA SER A 259 -42.05 -11.70 -71.60
C SER A 259 -43.46 -11.26 -72.04
N HIS A 260 -43.57 -10.07 -72.63
CA HIS A 260 -44.74 -9.64 -73.40
C HIS A 260 -44.68 -10.19 -74.83
N PRO A 261 -45.77 -10.76 -75.39
CA PRO A 261 -45.88 -10.98 -76.82
C PRO A 261 -46.40 -9.73 -77.54
N THR A 262 -45.71 -9.33 -78.62
CA THR A 262 -46.19 -8.34 -79.61
C THR A 262 -47.04 -9.04 -80.68
N GLN A 263 -47.95 -8.26 -81.29
CA GLN A 263 -49.00 -8.67 -82.21
C GLN A 263 -48.52 -9.34 -83.53
N GLU A 264 -49.41 -10.14 -84.13
CA GLU A 264 -49.70 -10.04 -85.57
C GLU A 264 -51.22 -10.13 -85.84
N THR A 265 -51.66 -9.59 -86.97
CA THR A 265 -53.05 -9.47 -87.43
C THR A 265 -53.06 -9.73 -88.94
N PRO A 266 -54.09 -10.45 -89.45
CA PRO A 266 -54.88 -9.88 -90.54
C PRO A 266 -56.37 -9.71 -90.18
#